data_AF-A0A5B8VY51-F1
#
_entry.id   AF-A0A5B8VY51-F1
#
_cell.length_a   1.000
_cell.length_b   1.000
_cell.length_c   1.000
_cell.angle_alpha   90.00
_cell.angle_beta   90.00
_cell.angle_gamma   90.00
#
_symmetry.space_group_name_H-M   'P 1'
#
loop_
_entity.id
_entity.type
_entity.pdbx_description
1 polymer ?
#
loop_
_entity_poly.entity_id
_entity_poly.type
_entity_poly.pdbx_seq_one_letter_code
_entity_poly.pdbx_strand_id
1 'polypeptide(L)' 'MRTSQIRKQLHEYIETAEDDKLKAIYTLLQNEISDGYELTKAQREELDKRFSDHQNGLGQSFTWDETLTMAKQSLIK' A
#
# COMPACT_ATOMS: atom_id res chain seq x y z
N MET A 1 -9.68 -20.33 -28.06
CA MET A 1 -8.22 -20.49 -27.81
C MET A 1 -8.03 -21.28 -26.53
N ARG A 2 -7.13 -22.26 -26.46
CA ARG A 2 -6.92 -22.99 -25.19
C ARG A 2 -6.14 -22.09 -24.22
N THR A 3 -6.51 -22.05 -22.95
CA THR A 3 -5.85 -21.21 -21.92
C THR A 3 -4.33 -21.43 -21.85
N SER A 4 -3.86 -22.64 -22.12
CA SER A 4 -2.44 -22.97 -22.22
C SER A 4 -1.71 -22.24 -23.35
N GLN A 5 -2.36 -22.02 -24.49
CA GLN A 5 -1.79 -21.24 -25.60
C GLN A 5 -1.70 -19.76 -25.23
N ILE A 6 -2.72 -19.21 -24.58
CA ILE A 6 -2.72 -17.80 -24.11
C ILE A 6 -1.54 -17.56 -23.17
N ARG A 7 -1.36 -18.46 -22.19
CA ARG A 7 -0.26 -18.37 -21.22
C ARG A 7 1.10 -18.39 -21.90
N LYS A 8 1.31 -19.30 -22.85
CA LYS A 8 2.57 -19.41 -23.59
C LYS A 8 2.88 -18.12 -24.36
N GLN A 9 1.90 -17.58 -25.07
CA GLN A 9 2.06 -16.35 -25.86
C GLN A 9 2.35 -15.13 -24.98
N LEU A 10 1.70 -15.01 -23.82
CA LEU A 10 1.98 -13.93 -22.87
C LEU A 10 3.40 -14.02 -22.30
N HIS A 11 3.87 -15.22 -21.94
CA HIS A 11 5.25 -15.39 -21.50
C HIS A 11 6.24 -14.98 -22.60
N GLU A 12 6.10 -15.50 -23.82
CA GLU A 12 6.99 -15.15 -24.94
C GLU A 12 7.01 -13.65 -25.25
N TYR A 13 5.86 -12.98 -25.13
CA TYR A 13 5.78 -11.54 -25.32
C TYR A 13 6.51 -10.76 -24.22
N ILE A 14 6.32 -11.12 -22.95
CA ILE A 14 6.96 -10.43 -21.81
C ILE A 14 8.48 -10.48 -21.90
N GLU A 15 9.06 -11.58 -22.40
CA GLU A 15 10.53 -11.73 -22.56
C GLU A 15 11.15 -10.73 -23.54
N THR A 16 10.37 -10.13 -24.44
CA THR A 16 10.89 -9.29 -25.54
C THR A 16 10.24 -7.91 -25.64
N ALA A 17 9.23 -7.64 -24.81
CA ALA A 17 8.50 -6.39 -24.84
C ALA A 17 9.35 -5.20 -24.37
N GLU A 18 9.16 -4.05 -25.02
CA GLU A 18 9.75 -2.78 -24.60
C GLU A 18 9.25 -2.34 -23.22
N ASP A 19 10.10 -1.67 -22.45
CA ASP A 19 9.83 -1.21 -21.08
C ASP A 19 8.50 -0.49 -20.90
N ASP A 20 8.14 0.41 -21.83
CA ASP A 20 6.90 1.18 -21.72
C ASP A 20 5.65 0.30 -21.90
N LYS A 21 5.74 -0.78 -22.68
CA LYS A 21 4.67 -1.77 -22.83
C LYS A 21 4.57 -2.64 -21.57
N LEU A 22 5.71 -3.02 -20.98
CA LEU A 22 5.73 -3.74 -19.70
C LEU A 22 5.14 -2.90 -18.57
N LYS A 23 5.47 -1.61 -18.49
CA LYS A 23 4.86 -0.68 -17.52
C LYS A 23 3.36 -0.59 -17.68
N ALA A 24 2.85 -0.46 -18.91
CA ALA A 24 1.41 -0.42 -19.15
C ALA A 24 0.70 -1.71 -18.69
N ILE A 25 1.27 -2.88 -19.00
CA ILE A 25 0.76 -4.17 -18.53
C ILE A 25 0.81 -4.25 -17.00
N TYR A 26 1.92 -3.85 -16.39
CA TYR A 26 2.08 -3.83 -14.94
C TYR A 26 1.04 -2.90 -14.30
N THR A 27 0.83 -1.68 -14.79
CA THR A 27 -0.19 -0.77 -14.25
C THR A 27 -1.59 -1.38 -14.26
N LEU A 28 -1.93 -2.17 -15.29
CA LEU A 28 -3.23 -2.84 -15.39
C LEU A 28 -3.36 -4.01 -14.39
N LEU A 29 -2.29 -4.76 -14.18
CA LEU A 29 -2.32 -6.03 -13.44
C LEU A 29 -1.67 -5.96 -12.06
N GLN A 30 -1.07 -4.83 -11.67
CA GLN A 30 -0.26 -4.73 -10.44
C GLN A 30 -1.04 -5.13 -9.19
N ASN A 31 -2.35 -4.85 -9.13
CA ASN A 31 -3.19 -5.22 -7.99
C ASN A 31 -3.49 -6.72 -7.93
N GLU A 32 -3.34 -7.44 -9.04
CA GLU A 32 -3.52 -8.90 -9.13
C GLU A 32 -2.19 -9.65 -9.00
N ILE A 33 -1.06 -9.00 -9.31
CA ILE A 33 0.28 -9.58 -9.27
C ILE A 33 0.97 -9.29 -7.93
N SER A 34 0.67 -8.15 -7.32
CA SER A 34 1.22 -7.74 -6.03
C SER A 34 0.38 -8.34 -4.91
N ASP A 35 1.00 -9.15 -4.04
CA ASP A 35 0.46 -9.51 -2.73
C ASP A 35 0.48 -8.32 -1.73
N GLY A 36 0.64 -7.10 -2.24
CA GLY A 36 0.69 -5.88 -1.47
C GLY A 36 -0.60 -5.61 -0.73
N TYR A 37 -0.49 -5.23 0.54
CA TYR A 37 -1.62 -4.74 1.30
C TYR A 37 -2.09 -3.40 0.74
N GLU A 38 -3.26 -3.38 0.09
CA GLU A 38 -3.93 -2.14 -0.30
C GLU A 38 -4.69 -1.54 0.88
N LEU A 39 -4.40 -0.29 1.19
CA LEU A 39 -5.15 0.47 2.19
C LEU A 39 -6.58 0.65 1.71
N THR A 40 -7.54 0.33 2.58
CA THR A 40 -8.93 0.74 2.37
C THR A 40 -9.02 2.25 2.27
N LYS A 41 -10.06 2.75 1.61
CA LYS A 41 -10.31 4.19 1.48
C LYS A 41 -10.27 4.91 2.84
N ALA A 42 -10.93 4.35 3.85
CA ALA A 42 -10.96 4.92 5.20
C ALA A 42 -9.58 4.97 5.87
N GLN A 43 -8.74 3.96 5.66
CA GLN A 43 -7.37 3.97 6.19
C GLN A 43 -6.51 5.02 5.50
N ARG A 44 -6.67 5.20 4.19
CA ARG A 44 -5.96 6.23 3.43
C ARG A 44 -6.38 7.63 3.88
N GLU A 45 -7.68 7.87 4.02
CA GLU A 45 -8.23 9.13 4.53
C GLU A 45 -7.73 9.45 5.95
N GLU A 46 -7.63 8.46 6.84
CA GLU A 46 -7.08 8.65 8.19
C GLU A 46 -5.59 9.02 8.16
N LEU A 47 -4.79 8.40 7.28
CA LEU A 47 -3.37 8.75 7.13
C LEU A 47 -3.21 10.16 6.56
N ASP A 48 -3.98 10.53 5.53
CA ASP A 48 -3.97 11.86 4.93
C ASP A 48 -4.35 12.93 5.98
N LYS A 49 -5.37 12.64 6.79
CA LYS A 49 -5.77 13.50 7.90
C LYS A 49 -4.64 13.66 8.92
N ARG A 50 -4.04 12.57 9.40
CA ARG A 50 -2.93 12.62 10.37
C ARG A 50 -1.73 13.40 9.85
N PHE A 51 -1.42 13.23 8.56
CA PHE A 51 -0.35 13.94 7.90
C PHE A 51 -0.63 15.45 7.88
N SER A 52 -1.84 15.85 7.47
CA SER A 52 -2.28 17.24 7.50
C SER A 52 -2.25 17.83 8.91
N ASP A 53 -2.78 17.11 9.90
CA ASP A 53 -2.78 17.56 11.30
C ASP A 53 -1.35 17.76 11.83
N HIS A 54 -0.41 16.88 11.47
CA HIS A 54 0.99 17.03 11.83
C HIS A 54 1.62 18.28 11.19
N GLN A 55 1.41 18.48 9.89
CA GLN A 55 1.94 19.66 9.18
C GLN A 55 1.39 20.98 9.73
N ASN A 56 0.14 20.98 10.20
CA ASN A 56 -0.50 22.15 10.77
C ASN A 56 -0.26 22.30 12.29
N GLY A 57 0.53 21.41 12.91
CA GLY A 57 0.80 21.45 14.35
C GLY A 57 -0.41 21.10 15.24
N LEU A 58 -1.44 20.50 14.67
CA LEU A 58 -2.64 20.02 15.38
C LEU A 58 -2.42 18.62 15.98
N GLY A 59 -1.45 17.87 15.46
CA GLY A 59 -1.09 16.55 15.95
C GLY A 59 -0.39 16.61 17.31
N GLN A 60 -0.93 15.89 18.30
CA GLN A 60 -0.24 15.69 19.58
C GLN A 60 0.89 14.69 19.41
N SER A 61 2.09 15.06 19.83
CA SER A 61 3.24 14.17 19.93
C SER A 61 3.60 13.99 21.39
N PHE A 62 4.06 12.79 21.74
CA PHE A 62 4.43 12.44 23.11
C PHE A 62 5.86 11.92 23.12
N THR A 63 6.56 12.20 24.21
CA THR A 63 7.81 11.55 24.53
C THR A 63 7.57 10.06 24.81
N TRP A 64 8.65 9.29 24.80
CA TRP A 64 8.60 7.87 25.14
C TRP A 64 8.09 7.63 26.56
N ASP A 65 8.49 8.46 27.52
CA ASP A 65 8.08 8.33 28.93
C ASP A 65 6.58 8.61 29.12
N GLU A 66 6.04 9.60 28.43
CA GLU A 66 4.60 9.90 28.40
C GLU A 66 3.82 8.74 27.78
N THR A 67 4.30 8.22 26.64
CA THR A 67 3.69 7.07 25.95
C THR A 67 3.66 5.83 26.85
N LEU A 68 4.76 5.53 27.54
CA LEU A 68 4.86 4.41 28.47
C LEU A 68 3.91 4.57 29.67
N THR A 69 3.78 5.80 30.17
CA THR A 69 2.88 6.12 31.29
C THR A 69 1.42 5.89 30.90
N MET A 70 1.01 6.38 29.72
CA MET A 70 -0.34 6.18 29.19
C MET A 70 -0.66 4.70 28.96
N ALA A 71 0.29 3.94 28.41
CA ALA A 71 0.13 2.50 28.18
C ALA A 71 -0.03 1.71 29.50
N LYS A 72 0.68 2.09 30.56
CA LYS A 72 0.52 1.46 31.88
C LYS A 72 -0.85 1.76 32.49
N GLN A 73 -1.36 2.98 32.33
CA GLN A 73 -2.66 3.38 32.87
C GLN A 73 -3.83 2.68 32.17
N SER A 74 -3.72 2.40 30.87
CA SER A 74 -4.79 1.72 30.12
C SER A 74 -5.00 0.25 30.51
N LEU A 75 -3.98 -0.38 31.12
CA LEU A 75 -4.02 -1.77 31.59
C LEU A 75 -4.65 -1.96 32.98
N ILE A 76 -4.92 -0.87 33.73
CA ILE A 76 -5.47 -0.90 35.09
C ILE A 76 -6.99 -0.62 35.09
N LYS A 77 -7.64 -0.72 33.92
CA LYS A 77 -9.10 -0.56 33.77
C LYS A 77 -9.84 -1.89 33.82
#